data_AF-A0A6P0DVR5-F1
#
_entry.id   AF-A0A6P0DVR5-F1
#
_cell.length_a   1.000
_cell.length_b   1.000
_cell.length_c   1.000
_cell.angle_alpha   90.00
_cell.angle_beta   90.00
_cell.angle_gamma   90.00
#
_symmetry.space_group_name_H-M   'P 1'
#
loop_
_entity.id
_entity.type
_entity.pdbx_description
1 polymer ?
#
loop_
_entity_poly.entity_id
_entity_poly.type
_entity_poly.pdbx_seq_one_letter_code
_entity_poly.pdbx_strand_id
1 'polypeptide(L)'
;IDMGGTSTDCSLIVNGAASITTDFEVEWGIPIQVPMLDVRTIGAGGGSIAWIDKGGLLRVGPESARSRPGPICYGRGGTEPTVTDANLVLGRINPDNFLGGTVNLDMEGARAGIARLAEKLRMTVDEAALAVIKIVNNNMVGAVRSVLIAKGESHDKFSLMFFGGAGP
;
A
#
# COMPACT_ATOMS: atom_id res chain seq x y z
N ILE A 1 4.45 10.89 3.55
CA ILE A 1 4.08 9.50 3.23
C ILE A 1 4.35 9.30 1.76
N ASP A 2 5.12 8.30 1.38
CA ASP A 2 5.43 7.95 0.00
C ASP A 2 4.95 6.52 -0.26
N MET A 3 3.89 6.36 -1.06
CA MET A 3 3.35 5.04 -1.39
C MET A 3 3.70 4.66 -2.83
N GLY A 4 4.52 3.62 -2.95
CA GLY A 4 4.92 3.02 -4.21
C GLY A 4 4.12 1.76 -4.55
N GLY A 5 4.67 0.95 -5.46
CA GLY A 5 4.09 -0.34 -5.86
C GLY A 5 4.28 -1.48 -4.84
N THR A 6 5.22 -1.36 -3.91
CA THR A 6 5.57 -2.46 -2.99
C THR A 6 5.36 -2.08 -1.54
N SER A 7 5.71 -0.84 -1.19
CA SER A 7 5.77 -0.35 0.18
C SER A 7 5.26 1.08 0.28
N THR A 8 5.05 1.50 1.53
CA THR A 8 4.80 2.88 1.91
C THR A 8 5.86 3.30 2.92
N ASP A 9 6.48 4.44 2.68
CA ASP A 9 7.47 5.05 3.55
C ASP A 9 6.87 6.27 4.28
N CYS A 10 7.10 6.34 5.59
CA CYS A 10 6.64 7.44 6.44
C CYS A 10 7.80 8.06 7.21
N SER A 11 7.86 9.39 7.23
CA SER A 11 8.80 10.17 8.03
C SER A 11 8.11 11.43 8.55
N LEU A 12 8.67 12.00 9.61
CA LEU A 12 8.19 13.24 10.23
C LEU A 12 9.14 14.40 9.94
N ILE A 13 8.54 15.55 9.66
CA ILE A 13 9.22 16.83 9.58
C ILE A 13 8.66 17.69 10.71
N VAL A 14 9.53 18.19 11.58
CA VAL A 14 9.16 19.04 12.72
C VAL A 14 9.97 20.32 12.63
N ASN A 15 9.31 21.48 12.70
CA ASN A 15 9.96 22.80 12.59
C ASN A 15 10.84 22.96 11.33
N GLY A 16 10.41 22.37 10.21
CA GLY A 16 11.15 22.42 8.94
C GLY A 16 12.38 21.49 8.86
N ALA A 17 12.64 20.69 9.90
CA ALA A 17 13.74 19.73 9.93
C ALA A 17 13.21 18.29 9.84
N ALA A 18 13.89 17.45 9.05
CA ALA A 18 13.60 16.03 8.99
C ALA A 18 14.05 15.32 10.28
N SER A 19 13.27 14.34 10.72
CA SER A 19 13.63 13.50 11.87
C SER A 19 14.87 12.65 11.56
N ILE A 20 15.84 12.63 12.47
CA ILE A 20 17.05 11.82 12.40
C ILE A 20 17.00 10.76 13.50
N THR A 21 17.49 9.55 13.20
CA THR A 21 17.63 8.45 14.16
C THR A 21 19.01 7.79 14.02
N THR A 22 19.49 7.21 15.11
CA THR A 22 20.61 6.25 15.14
C THR A 22 20.13 4.87 15.59
N ASP A 23 18.83 4.71 15.78
CA ASP A 23 18.16 3.47 16.17
C ASP A 23 17.50 2.89 14.92
N PHE A 24 18.29 2.13 14.17
CA PHE A 24 17.87 1.44 12.96
C PHE A 24 18.38 0.00 12.98
N GLU A 25 17.54 -0.93 12.55
CA GLU A 25 17.86 -2.35 12.49
C GLU A 25 17.68 -2.82 11.05
N VAL A 26 18.72 -3.44 10.47
CA VAL A 26 18.60 -4.14 9.18
C VAL A 26 18.00 -5.53 9.43
N GLU A 27 17.50 -6.16 8.37
CA GLU A 27 17.08 -7.56 8.38
C GLU A 27 18.04 -8.44 9.20
N TRP A 28 17.48 -9.38 9.97
CA TRP A 28 18.19 -10.28 10.89
C TRP A 28 18.70 -9.68 12.21
N GLY A 29 18.14 -8.58 12.71
CA GLY A 29 18.50 -8.15 14.07
C GLY A 29 19.75 -7.29 14.15
N ILE A 30 20.24 -6.73 13.04
CA ILE A 30 21.55 -6.07 13.01
C ILE A 30 21.38 -4.56 13.27
N PRO A 31 21.75 -4.05 14.46
CA PRO A 31 21.65 -2.64 14.76
C PRO A 31 22.70 -1.82 14.00
N ILE A 32 22.29 -0.69 13.44
CA ILE A 32 23.15 0.33 12.83
C ILE A 32 23.09 1.60 13.67
N GLN A 33 24.25 2.08 14.13
CA GLN A 33 24.38 3.32 14.90
C GLN A 33 24.95 4.49 14.08
N VAL A 34 24.43 4.67 12.88
CA VAL A 34 24.81 5.78 11.98
C VAL A 34 23.64 6.76 11.90
N PRO A 35 23.86 8.08 12.09
CA PRO A 35 22.80 9.07 11.93
C PRO A 35 22.20 9.00 10.52
N MET A 36 20.90 8.77 10.44
CA MET A 36 20.17 8.69 9.18
C MET A 36 18.76 9.26 9.31
N LEU A 37 18.10 9.51 8.17
CA LEU A 37 16.70 9.92 8.16
C LEU A 37 15.84 8.83 8.82
N ASP A 38 14.99 9.24 9.74
CA ASP A 38 14.05 8.35 10.40
C ASP A 38 12.86 8.10 9.47
N VAL A 39 13.01 7.04 8.67
CA VAL A 39 12.02 6.55 7.72
C VAL A 39 11.53 5.19 8.20
N ARG A 40 10.22 5.05 8.33
CA ARG A 40 9.56 3.78 8.62
C ARG A 40 8.88 3.28 7.35
N THR A 41 9.28 2.08 6.91
CA THR A 41 8.71 1.39 5.76
C THR A 41 7.66 0.38 6.21
N ILE A 42 6.54 0.32 5.49
CA ILE A 42 5.46 -0.65 5.70
C ILE A 42 5.24 -1.41 4.39
N GLY A 43 4.95 -2.72 4.50
CA GLY A 43 4.54 -3.57 3.37
C GLY A 43 3.11 -3.27 2.89
N ALA A 44 2.85 -2.04 2.50
CA ALA A 44 1.58 -1.54 2.01
C ALA A 44 1.87 -0.66 0.78
N GLY A 45 1.61 -1.17 -0.43
CA GLY A 45 1.83 -0.47 -1.69
C GLY A 45 0.75 -0.83 -2.69
N GLY A 46 0.79 -0.21 -3.87
CA GLY A 46 -0.18 -0.47 -4.94
C GLY A 46 -0.23 -1.95 -5.38
N GLY A 47 0.89 -2.66 -5.31
CA GLY A 47 1.01 -4.07 -5.63
C GLY A 47 0.84 -5.01 -4.42
N SER A 48 0.50 -4.50 -3.23
CA SER A 48 0.22 -5.37 -2.08
C SER A 48 -0.93 -6.32 -2.40
N ILE A 49 -0.70 -7.61 -2.16
CA ILE A 49 -1.64 -8.68 -2.53
C ILE A 49 -2.75 -8.75 -1.48
N ALA A 50 -4.00 -8.83 -1.94
CA ALA A 50 -5.16 -9.12 -1.14
C ALA A 50 -5.41 -10.64 -1.10
N TRP A 51 -5.49 -11.20 0.10
CA TRP A 51 -5.63 -12.65 0.29
C TRP A 51 -6.49 -12.95 1.52
N ILE A 52 -6.96 -14.18 1.62
CA ILE A 52 -7.77 -14.64 2.76
C ILE A 52 -6.91 -15.57 3.59
N ASP A 53 -6.77 -15.25 4.88
CA ASP A 53 -6.01 -16.07 5.79
C ASP A 53 -6.70 -17.39 6.16
N LYS A 54 -5.99 -18.27 6.87
CA LYS A 54 -6.52 -19.57 7.30
C LYS A 54 -7.76 -19.45 8.19
N GLY A 55 -7.98 -18.28 8.81
CA GLY A 55 -9.16 -17.97 9.62
C GLY A 55 -10.32 -17.37 8.82
N GLY A 56 -10.19 -17.21 7.51
CA GLY A 56 -11.22 -16.63 6.66
C GLY A 56 -11.25 -15.10 6.67
N LEU A 57 -10.23 -14.44 7.22
CA LEU A 57 -10.16 -12.98 7.27
C LEU A 57 -9.41 -12.42 6.06
N LEU A 58 -9.92 -11.33 5.50
CA LEU A 58 -9.24 -10.57 4.45
C LEU A 58 -7.97 -9.91 5.01
N ARG A 59 -6.85 -10.10 4.31
CA ARG A 59 -5.55 -9.49 4.56
C ARG A 59 -5.06 -8.80 3.30
N VAL A 60 -4.23 -7.77 3.47
CA VAL A 60 -3.56 -7.07 2.38
C VAL A 60 -2.10 -6.87 2.74
N GLY A 61 -1.20 -7.36 1.89
CA GLY A 61 0.22 -7.48 2.21
C GLY A 61 0.52 -8.58 3.25
N PRO A 62 1.76 -8.67 3.75
CA PRO A 62 2.91 -7.84 3.37
C PRO A 62 3.48 -8.19 1.99
N GLU A 63 3.05 -9.32 1.42
CA GLU A 63 3.46 -9.77 0.09
C GLU A 63 2.98 -8.80 -1.00
N SER A 64 3.82 -8.64 -2.02
CA SER A 64 3.58 -7.73 -3.13
C SER A 64 3.77 -8.47 -4.46
N ALA A 65 2.90 -8.17 -5.42
CA ALA A 65 3.04 -8.59 -6.82
C ALA A 65 4.23 -7.91 -7.53
N ARG A 66 4.87 -6.92 -6.87
CA ARG A 66 5.98 -6.10 -7.38
C ARG A 66 5.59 -5.44 -8.70
N SER A 67 6.56 -5.13 -9.55
CA SER A 67 6.33 -4.53 -10.88
C SER A 67 6.21 -5.57 -12.00
N ARG A 68 6.72 -6.79 -11.78
CA ARG A 68 6.61 -7.97 -12.65
C ARG A 68 6.47 -9.24 -11.79
N PRO A 69 5.41 -10.05 -11.98
CA PRO A 69 4.34 -9.87 -12.97
C PRO A 69 3.46 -8.64 -12.68
N GLY A 70 3.41 -8.17 -11.43
CA GLY A 70 2.64 -6.99 -11.03
C GLY A 70 1.14 -7.25 -10.84
N PRO A 71 0.37 -6.19 -10.54
CA PRO A 71 -1.09 -6.21 -10.52
C PRO A 71 -1.71 -6.94 -11.72
N ILE A 72 -2.88 -7.56 -11.53
CA ILE A 72 -3.60 -8.27 -12.61
C ILE A 72 -3.88 -7.30 -13.76
N CYS A 73 -4.32 -6.08 -13.44
CA CYS A 73 -4.60 -5.02 -14.40
C CYS A 73 -3.41 -4.63 -15.28
N TYR A 74 -2.18 -5.00 -14.94
CA TYR A 74 -1.04 -4.73 -15.82
C TYR A 74 -0.95 -5.69 -17.01
N GLY A 75 -1.75 -6.76 -17.04
CA GLY A 75 -1.80 -7.71 -18.16
C GLY A 75 -0.52 -8.51 -18.39
N ARG A 76 0.35 -8.61 -17.39
CA ARG A 76 1.69 -9.24 -17.48
C ARG A 76 1.76 -10.64 -16.86
N GLY A 77 0.61 -11.30 -16.69
CA GLY A 77 0.51 -12.62 -16.08
C GLY A 77 0.38 -12.62 -14.55
N GLY A 78 0.07 -11.47 -13.94
CA GLY A 78 -0.31 -11.40 -12.52
C GLY A 78 -1.66 -12.11 -12.29
N THR A 79 -1.76 -12.90 -11.22
CA THR A 79 -2.97 -13.70 -10.92
C THR A 79 -3.62 -13.34 -9.59
N GLU A 80 -2.88 -12.68 -8.69
CA GLU A 80 -3.36 -12.35 -7.35
C GLU A 80 -3.90 -10.92 -7.31
N PRO A 81 -5.09 -10.68 -6.71
CA PRO A 81 -5.68 -9.35 -6.65
C PRO A 81 -4.84 -8.41 -5.79
N THR A 82 -4.65 -7.17 -6.24
CA THR A 82 -3.83 -6.17 -5.55
C THR A 82 -4.61 -4.90 -5.22
N VAL A 83 -3.98 -4.00 -4.45
CA VAL A 83 -4.51 -2.66 -4.15
C VAL A 83 -4.76 -1.84 -5.43
N THR A 84 -3.90 -1.97 -6.44
CA THR A 84 -4.06 -1.27 -7.74
C THR A 84 -5.26 -1.81 -8.49
N ASP A 85 -5.48 -3.13 -8.48
CA ASP A 85 -6.66 -3.76 -9.09
C ASP A 85 -7.94 -3.26 -8.41
N ALA A 86 -7.96 -3.17 -7.08
CA ALA A 86 -9.09 -2.64 -6.33
C ALA A 86 -9.36 -1.15 -6.64
N ASN A 87 -8.32 -0.31 -6.72
CA ASN A 87 -8.48 1.09 -7.11
C ASN A 87 -9.00 1.25 -8.55
N LEU A 88 -8.55 0.39 -9.48
CA LEU A 88 -9.04 0.37 -10.85
C LEU A 88 -10.53 -0.01 -10.91
N VAL A 89 -10.92 -1.10 -10.23
CA VAL A 89 -12.32 -1.57 -10.17
C VAL A 89 -13.26 -0.51 -9.59
N LEU A 90 -12.80 0.25 -8.58
CA LEU A 90 -13.55 1.36 -8.00
C LEU A 90 -13.54 2.65 -8.83
N GLY A 91 -12.94 2.63 -10.02
CA GLY A 91 -12.89 3.78 -10.94
C GLY A 91 -11.97 4.92 -10.49
N ARG A 92 -11.03 4.66 -9.57
CA ARG A 92 -10.08 5.67 -9.06
C ARG A 92 -8.87 5.86 -9.97
N ILE A 93 -8.60 4.88 -10.84
CA ILE A 93 -7.54 4.93 -11.84
C ILE A 93 -8.20 4.98 -13.21
N ASN A 94 -7.77 5.91 -14.07
CA ASN A 94 -8.21 5.94 -15.45
C ASN A 94 -7.46 4.85 -16.25
N PRO A 95 -8.15 3.82 -16.78
CA PRO A 95 -7.51 2.72 -17.51
C PRO A 95 -6.81 3.16 -18.80
N ASP A 96 -7.27 4.25 -19.43
CA ASP A 96 -6.81 4.71 -20.74
C ASP A 96 -5.63 5.71 -20.63
N ASN A 97 -5.32 6.18 -19.42
CA ASN A 97 -4.27 7.18 -19.19
C ASN A 97 -3.25 6.75 -18.12
N PHE A 98 -3.13 5.45 -17.85
CA PHE A 98 -2.16 4.96 -16.88
C PHE A 98 -0.73 5.13 -17.41
N LEU A 99 0.17 5.65 -16.57
CA LEU A 99 1.54 6.04 -16.95
C LEU A 99 1.59 6.90 -18.24
N GLY A 100 0.68 7.87 -18.35
CA GLY A 100 0.58 8.76 -19.52
C GLY A 100 0.07 8.06 -20.77
N GLY A 101 -0.73 7.00 -20.63
CA GLY A 101 -1.29 6.21 -21.73
C GLY A 101 -0.33 5.17 -22.32
N THR A 102 0.83 4.95 -21.69
CA THR A 102 1.81 3.95 -22.18
C THR A 102 1.46 2.52 -21.80
N VAL A 103 0.52 2.35 -20.85
CA VAL A 103 0.06 1.04 -20.39
C VAL A 103 -1.46 1.05 -20.35
N ASN A 104 -2.08 0.21 -21.18
CA ASN A 104 -3.52 -0.04 -21.11
C ASN A 104 -3.79 -1.02 -19.97
N LEU A 105 -4.66 -0.63 -19.05
CA LEU A 105 -5.02 -1.49 -17.92
C LEU A 105 -6.13 -2.47 -18.28
N ASP A 106 -5.94 -3.72 -17.90
CA ASP A 106 -6.93 -4.79 -18.03
C ASP A 106 -7.98 -4.70 -16.91
N MET A 107 -9.03 -3.92 -17.17
CA MET A 107 -10.17 -3.76 -16.27
C MET A 107 -10.89 -5.09 -16.01
N GLU A 108 -11.09 -5.90 -17.06
CA GLU A 108 -11.80 -7.16 -16.94
C GLU A 108 -11.02 -8.18 -16.12
N GLY A 109 -9.70 -8.26 -16.33
CA GLY A 109 -8.79 -9.06 -15.52
C GLY A 109 -8.82 -8.66 -14.04
N ALA A 110 -8.74 -7.36 -13.76
CA ALA A 110 -8.83 -6.82 -12.39
C ALA A 110 -10.17 -7.16 -11.73
N ARG A 111 -11.28 -6.94 -12.45
CA ARG A 111 -12.64 -7.23 -11.96
C ARG A 111 -12.83 -8.72 -11.70
N ALA A 112 -12.33 -9.60 -12.56
CA ALA A 112 -12.35 -11.04 -12.36
C ALA A 112 -11.49 -11.48 -11.17
N GLY A 113 -10.33 -10.84 -10.97
CA GLY A 113 -9.46 -11.05 -9.80
C GLY A 113 -10.17 -10.73 -8.48
N ILE A 114 -10.77 -9.55 -8.40
CA ILE A 114 -11.54 -9.11 -7.24
C ILE A 114 -12.81 -9.97 -7.06
N ALA A 115 -13.47 -10.40 -8.14
CA ALA A 115 -14.64 -11.28 -8.04
C ALA A 115 -14.33 -12.61 -7.33
N ARG A 116 -13.16 -13.22 -7.59
CA ARG A 116 -12.71 -14.43 -6.87
C ARG A 116 -12.52 -14.18 -5.37
N LEU A 117 -12.09 -12.99 -4.99
CA LEU A 117 -11.97 -12.57 -3.60
C LEU A 117 -13.35 -12.35 -2.97
N ALA A 118 -14.23 -11.65 -3.70
CA ALA A 118 -15.59 -11.32 -3.28
C ALA A 118 -16.45 -12.57 -3.03
N GLU A 119 -16.34 -13.59 -3.89
CA GLU A 119 -17.05 -14.86 -3.75
C GLU A 119 -16.73 -15.54 -2.40
N LYS A 120 -15.43 -15.61 -2.05
CA LYS A 120 -14.98 -16.21 -0.80
C LYS A 120 -15.43 -15.42 0.43
N LEU A 121 -15.57 -14.10 0.32
CA LEU A 121 -16.03 -13.21 1.38
C LEU A 121 -17.55 -13.05 1.44
N ARG A 122 -18.28 -13.58 0.45
CA ARG A 122 -19.74 -13.38 0.27
C ARG A 122 -20.11 -11.90 0.17
N MET A 123 -19.31 -11.16 -0.58
CA MET A 123 -19.48 -9.74 -0.87
C MET A 123 -19.72 -9.53 -2.35
N THR A 124 -20.23 -8.36 -2.72
CA THR A 124 -20.14 -7.88 -4.10
C THR A 124 -18.69 -7.54 -4.46
N VAL A 125 -18.41 -7.44 -5.77
CA VAL A 125 -17.07 -7.06 -6.27
C VAL A 125 -16.63 -5.71 -5.72
N ASP A 126 -17.53 -4.71 -5.74
CA ASP A 126 -17.22 -3.35 -5.31
C ASP A 126 -17.01 -3.27 -3.78
N GLU A 127 -17.79 -4.03 -3.00
CA GLU A 127 -17.58 -4.16 -1.55
C GLU A 127 -16.23 -4.80 -1.21
N ALA A 128 -15.85 -5.86 -1.92
CA ALA A 128 -14.56 -6.51 -1.73
C ALA A 128 -13.40 -5.60 -2.12
N ALA A 129 -13.49 -4.88 -3.25
CA ALA A 129 -12.51 -3.88 -3.65
C ALA A 129 -12.38 -2.79 -2.58
N LEU A 130 -13.49 -2.26 -2.08
CA LEU A 130 -13.49 -1.24 -1.03
C LEU A 130 -12.89 -1.78 0.27
N ALA A 131 -13.13 -3.05 0.62
CA ALA A 131 -12.55 -3.68 1.79
C ALA A 131 -11.01 -3.78 1.70
N VAL A 132 -10.48 -4.14 0.52
CA VAL A 132 -9.03 -4.14 0.25
C VAL A 132 -8.43 -2.76 0.51
N ILE A 133 -9.05 -1.70 -0.02
CA ILE A 133 -8.62 -0.33 0.19
C ILE A 133 -8.68 0.08 1.67
N LYS A 134 -9.76 -0.28 2.38
CA LYS A 134 -9.90 0.03 3.81
C LYS A 134 -8.80 -0.63 4.64
N ILE A 135 -8.42 -1.87 4.34
CA ILE A 135 -7.37 -2.59 5.07
C ILE A 135 -6.01 -1.95 4.83
N VAL A 136 -5.64 -1.67 3.57
CA VAL A 136 -4.34 -1.02 3.30
C VAL A 136 -4.28 0.37 3.93
N ASN A 137 -5.36 1.14 3.92
CA ASN A 137 -5.44 2.43 4.59
C ASN A 137 -5.28 2.30 6.11
N ASN A 138 -5.94 1.33 6.73
CA ASN A 138 -5.79 1.08 8.17
C ASN A 138 -4.35 0.69 8.54
N ASN A 139 -3.66 -0.11 7.70
CA ASN A 139 -2.25 -0.45 7.89
C ASN A 139 -1.37 0.81 7.84
N MET A 140 -1.61 1.70 6.86
CA MET A 140 -0.89 2.96 6.76
C MET A 140 -1.16 3.89 7.94
N VAL A 141 -2.42 4.03 8.37
CA VAL A 141 -2.80 4.81 9.57
C VAL A 141 -2.10 4.27 10.82
N GLY A 142 -2.07 2.95 10.99
CA GLY A 142 -1.37 2.31 12.12
C GLY A 142 0.10 2.69 12.16
N ALA A 143 0.76 2.71 11.01
CA ALA A 143 2.18 3.03 10.94
C ALA A 143 2.49 4.52 11.15
N VAL A 144 1.67 5.42 10.58
CA VAL A 144 1.77 6.87 10.87
C VAL A 144 1.61 7.11 12.37
N ARG A 145 0.65 6.43 13.01
CA ARG A 145 0.44 6.51 14.44
C ARG A 145 1.64 5.99 15.23
N SER A 146 2.25 4.87 14.82
CA SER A 146 3.46 4.34 15.46
C SER A 146 4.62 5.34 15.40
N VAL A 147 4.82 6.00 14.25
CA VAL A 147 5.86 7.03 14.08
C VAL A 147 5.61 8.23 15.02
N LEU A 148 4.36 8.72 15.09
CA LEU A 148 4.00 9.83 15.98
C LEU A 148 4.20 9.47 17.45
N ILE A 149 3.70 8.29 17.88
CA ILE A 149 3.83 7.82 19.27
C ILE A 149 5.30 7.66 19.67
N ALA A 150 6.14 7.11 18.79
CA ALA A 150 7.57 6.95 19.06
C ALA A 150 8.30 8.27 19.31
N LYS A 151 7.76 9.40 18.78
CA LYS A 151 8.30 10.75 19.01
C LYS A 151 7.56 11.53 20.09
N GLY A 152 6.54 10.94 20.72
CA GLY A 152 5.70 11.64 21.70
C GLY A 152 4.84 12.74 21.08
N GLU A 153 4.55 12.64 19.78
CA GLU A 153 3.82 13.65 19.03
C GLU A 153 2.34 13.31 18.89
N SER A 154 1.51 14.35 18.77
CA SER A 154 0.06 14.22 18.59
C SER A 154 -0.34 14.52 17.14
N HIS A 155 -1.25 13.73 16.59
CA HIS A 155 -1.61 13.76 15.17
C HIS A 155 -2.28 15.06 14.72
N ASP A 156 -2.96 15.78 15.61
CA ASP A 156 -3.64 17.06 15.35
C ASP A 156 -2.68 18.22 15.05
N LYS A 157 -1.38 18.05 15.34
CA LYS A 157 -0.33 19.04 15.05
C LYS A 157 0.29 18.92 13.66
N PHE A 158 -0.08 17.90 12.89
CA PHE A 158 0.58 17.55 11.63
C PHE A 158 -0.39 17.61 10.45
N SER A 159 0.17 17.94 9.29
CA SER A 159 -0.48 17.75 7.99
C SER A 159 0.17 16.59 7.26
N LEU A 160 -0.61 15.83 6.49
CA LEU A 160 -0.07 14.78 5.64
C LEU A 160 0.41 15.34 4.31
N MET A 161 1.60 14.95 3.91
CA MET A 161 2.15 15.18 2.58
C MET A 161 2.30 13.83 1.87
N PHE A 162 1.67 13.71 0.70
CA PHE A 162 1.61 12.47 -0.08
C PHE A 162 2.60 12.52 -1.24
N PHE A 163 3.35 11.44 -1.40
CA PHE A 163 4.30 11.18 -2.48
C PHE A 163 4.05 9.78 -3.05
N GLY A 164 4.72 9.47 -4.15
CA GLY A 164 4.62 8.17 -4.80
C GLY A 164 3.38 8.06 -5.69
N GLY A 165 3.45 7.18 -6.69
CA GLY A 165 2.39 7.04 -7.69
C GLY A 165 1.07 6.50 -7.14
N ALA A 166 1.08 5.93 -5.92
CA ALA A 166 -0.10 5.40 -5.24
C ALA A 166 -0.42 6.16 -3.95
N GLY A 167 0.26 7.28 -3.66
CA GLY A 167 0.04 8.06 -2.44
C GLY A 167 -1.14 9.04 -2.51
N PRO A 168 -1.26 9.87 -3.57
CA PRO A 168 -2.44 10.70 -3.82
C PRO A 168 -3.68 9.86 -4.16
#